data_AF-A0A6A6R2S3-F1
#
_entry.id   AF-A0A6A6R2S3-F1
#
_cell.length_a   1.000
_cell.length_b   1.000
_cell.length_c   1.000
_cell.angle_alpha   90.00
_cell.angle_beta   90.00
_cell.angle_gamma   90.00
#
_symmetry.space_group_name_H-M   'P 1'
#
loop_
_entity.id
_entity.type
_entity.pdbx_description
1 polymer ?
#
loop_
_entity_poly.entity_id
_entity_poly.type
_entity_poly.pdbx_seq_one_letter_code
_entity_poly.pdbx_strand_id
1 'polypeptide(L)'
;MQSPQQAITLDTAAAVTLNANMYGALVSWAFNVGNGNVASSTLISRLNAGEDELTVIEQELPKWDKAGGETLPGLTRRRAAEVALAQTATGVGAIPAC
;
A
#
# COMPACT_ATOMS: atom_id res chain seq x y z
N MET A 1 -5.39 -8.78 17.45
CA MET A 1 -4.45 -8.31 16.40
C MET A 1 -5.29 -7.94 15.18
N GLN A 2 -5.07 -6.75 14.62
CA GLN A 2 -5.76 -6.33 13.39
C GLN A 2 -5.18 -7.13 12.19
N SER A 3 -6.02 -7.47 11.22
CA SER A 3 -5.54 -8.05 9.97
C SER A 3 -4.85 -6.98 9.09
N PRO A 4 -4.02 -7.36 8.10
CA PRO A 4 -3.46 -6.41 7.15
C PRO A 4 -4.52 -5.61 6.38
N GLN A 5 -5.66 -6.26 6.09
CA GLN A 5 -6.82 -5.62 5.49
C GLN A 5 -7.39 -4.53 6.40
N GLN A 6 -7.55 -4.83 7.69
CA GLN A 6 -8.00 -3.86 8.69
C GLN A 6 -7.01 -2.71 8.85
N ALA A 7 -5.70 -2.96 8.78
CA ALA A 7 -4.69 -1.92 8.86
C ALA A 7 -4.86 -0.90 7.73
N ILE A 8 -4.93 -1.36 6.48
CA ILE A 8 -5.13 -0.44 5.35
C ILE A 8 -6.45 0.33 5.51
N THR A 9 -7.56 -0.33 5.80
CA THR A 9 -8.86 0.34 5.92
C THR A 9 -8.94 1.34 7.08
N LEU A 10 -8.30 1.07 8.21
CA LEU A 10 -8.38 1.93 9.40
C LEU A 10 -7.35 3.06 9.38
N ASP A 11 -6.18 2.84 8.77
CA ASP A 11 -5.10 3.82 8.75
C ASP A 11 -5.25 4.80 7.57
N THR A 12 -6.02 4.47 6.53
CA THR A 12 -6.41 5.42 5.48
C THR A 12 -7.58 6.30 5.92
N ALA A 13 -7.50 7.60 5.67
CA ALA A 13 -8.57 8.55 5.92
C ALA A 13 -9.78 8.29 5.01
N ALA A 14 -10.98 8.67 5.46
CA ALA A 14 -12.23 8.44 4.73
C ALA A 14 -12.29 9.10 3.34
N ALA A 15 -11.43 10.10 3.08
CA ALA A 15 -11.33 10.77 1.79
C ALA A 15 -10.48 9.99 0.76
N VAL A 16 -9.67 9.03 1.20
CA VAL A 16 -8.81 8.22 0.31
C VAL A 16 -9.69 7.27 -0.49
N THR A 17 -9.53 7.29 -1.82
CA THR A 17 -10.30 6.43 -2.72
C THR A 17 -9.37 5.45 -3.41
N LEU A 18 -9.53 4.15 -3.15
CA LEU A 18 -8.75 3.11 -3.81
C LEU A 18 -9.67 2.17 -4.57
N ASN A 19 -9.26 1.84 -5.79
CA ASN A 19 -9.83 0.71 -6.51
C ASN A 19 -9.33 -0.63 -5.92
N ALA A 20 -9.95 -1.73 -6.31
CA ALA A 20 -9.67 -3.05 -5.77
C ALA A 20 -8.22 -3.51 -5.95
N ASN A 21 -7.56 -3.12 -7.05
CA ASN A 21 -6.20 -3.53 -7.33
C ASN A 21 -5.18 -2.71 -6.51
N MET A 22 -5.39 -1.40 -6.38
CA MET A 22 -4.61 -0.54 -5.47
C MET A 22 -4.72 -1.03 -4.03
N TYR A 23 -5.96 -1.30 -3.58
CA TYR A 23 -6.21 -1.82 -2.25
C TYR A 23 -5.54 -3.18 -2.03
N GLY A 24 -5.67 -4.11 -2.98
CA GLY A 24 -5.03 -5.43 -2.93
C GLY A 24 -3.50 -5.35 -2.85
N ALA A 25 -2.88 -4.42 -3.60
CA ALA A 25 -1.44 -4.16 -3.54
C ALA A 25 -1.01 -3.71 -2.13
N LEU A 26 -1.74 -2.77 -1.53
CA LEU A 26 -1.45 -2.28 -0.18
C LEU A 26 -1.68 -3.35 0.90
N VAL A 27 -2.70 -4.20 0.75
CA VAL A 27 -2.94 -5.32 1.69
C VAL A 27 -1.81 -6.36 1.59
N SER A 28 -1.30 -6.67 0.39
CA SER A 28 -0.12 -7.53 0.21
C SER A 28 1.12 -6.95 0.87
N TRP A 29 1.33 -5.64 0.71
CA TRP A 29 2.44 -4.93 1.34
C TRP A 29 2.32 -4.96 2.87
N ALA A 30 1.15 -4.61 3.41
CA ALA A 30 0.85 -4.65 4.84
C ALA A 30 1.06 -6.03 5.45
N PHE A 31 0.69 -7.11 4.75
CA PHE A 31 0.95 -8.48 5.21
C PHE A 31 2.45 -8.74 5.39
N ASN A 32 3.29 -8.16 4.54
CA ASN A 32 4.74 -8.38 4.62
C ASN A 32 5.43 -7.48 5.64
N VAL A 33 5.07 -6.20 5.73
CA VAL A 33 5.75 -5.25 6.62
C VAL A 33 5.14 -5.18 8.02
N GLY A 34 3.90 -5.62 8.18
CA GLY A 34 3.16 -5.58 9.43
C GLY A 34 2.52 -4.23 9.73
N ASN A 35 1.45 -4.25 10.52
CA ASN A 35 0.57 -3.09 10.71
C ASN A 35 1.26 -1.89 11.38
N GLY A 36 2.24 -2.11 12.27
CA GLY A 36 2.97 -1.00 12.89
C GLY A 36 3.78 -0.16 11.89
N ASN A 37 4.32 -0.81 10.86
CA ASN A 37 5.02 -0.13 9.77
C ASN A 37 4.04 0.58 8.82
N VAL A 38 2.85 0.00 8.60
CA VAL A 38 1.78 0.64 7.82
C VAL A 38 1.38 1.97 8.46
N ALA A 39 0.99 1.94 9.73
CA ALA A 39 0.47 3.11 10.46
C ALA A 39 1.47 4.27 10.55
N SER A 40 2.77 3.98 10.55
CA SER A 40 3.85 4.99 10.62
C SER A 40 4.48 5.34 9.27
N SER A 41 4.00 4.74 8.17
CA SER A 41 4.61 4.91 6.85
C SER A 41 4.34 6.29 6.23
N THR A 42 5.35 6.79 5.51
CA THR A 42 5.17 7.95 4.62
C THR A 42 4.13 7.67 3.53
N LEU A 43 3.98 6.41 3.09
CA LEU A 43 2.95 6.00 2.13
C LEU A 43 1.54 6.37 2.62
N ILE A 44 1.15 5.89 3.81
CA ILE A 44 -0.18 6.19 4.37
C ILE A 44 -0.33 7.68 4.65
N SER A 45 0.73 8.34 5.14
CA SER A 45 0.70 9.79 5.37
C SER A 45 0.43 10.58 4.08
N ARG A 46 1.01 10.20 2.94
CA ARG A 46 0.81 10.86 1.64
C ARG A 46 -0.58 10.60 1.06
N LEU A 47 -1.08 9.36 1.16
CA LEU A 47 -2.47 9.04 0.80
C LEU A 47 -3.45 9.90 1.61
N ASN A 48 -3.26 9.99 2.92
CA ASN A 48 -4.12 10.78 3.80
C ASN A 48 -4.00 12.29 3.56
N ALA A 49 -2.91 12.76 2.96
CA ALA A 49 -2.75 14.15 2.52
C ALA A 49 -3.51 14.46 1.21
N GLY A 50 -4.13 13.46 0.59
CA GLY A 50 -4.88 13.62 -0.67
C GLY A 50 -4.01 13.69 -1.91
N GLU A 51 -2.77 13.19 -1.83
CA GLU A 51 -1.95 12.97 -3.03
C GLU A 51 -2.52 11.84 -3.89
N ASP A 52 -2.29 11.91 -5.21
CA ASP A 52 -2.74 10.91 -6.18
C ASP A 52 -2.30 9.49 -5.77
N GLU A 53 -3.28 8.60 -5.60
CA GLU A 53 -3.07 7.32 -4.93
C GLU A 53 -2.11 6.42 -5.70
N LEU A 54 -2.22 6.40 -7.04
CA LEU A 54 -1.32 5.62 -7.89
C LEU A 54 0.11 6.14 -7.80
N THR A 55 0.30 7.45 -7.91
CA THR A 55 1.61 8.11 -7.81
C THR A 55 2.28 7.82 -6.48
N VAL A 56 1.52 7.88 -5.37
CA VAL A 56 2.06 7.55 -4.04
C VAL A 56 2.48 6.08 -3.97
N ILE A 57 1.65 5.15 -4.44
CA ILE A 57 1.96 3.72 -4.44
C ILE A 57 3.23 3.43 -5.26
N GLU A 58 3.34 4.00 -6.46
CA GLU A 58 4.50 3.82 -7.35
C GLU A 58 5.80 4.34 -6.75
N GLN A 59 5.76 5.45 -6.02
CA GLN A 59 6.95 6.08 -5.46
C GLN A 59 7.35 5.50 -4.10
N GLU A 60 6.39 5.10 -3.26
CA GLU A 60 6.67 4.68 -1.89
C GLU A 60 6.91 3.18 -1.77
N LEU A 61 6.17 2.31 -2.48
CA LEU A 61 6.37 0.86 -2.35
C LEU A 61 7.80 0.40 -2.67
N PRO A 62 8.49 0.89 -3.73
CA PRO A 62 9.86 0.46 -4.03
C PRO A 62 10.87 0.72 -2.91
N LYS A 63 10.59 1.65 -1.98
CA LYS A 63 11.47 1.96 -0.85
C LYS A 63 11.43 0.86 0.23
N TRP A 64 10.42 -0.02 0.22
CA TRP A 64 10.24 -1.11 1.17
C TRP A 64 10.88 -2.42 0.68
N ASP A 65 12.15 -2.35 0.26
CA ASP A 65 12.90 -3.47 -0.29
C ASP A 65 14.11 -3.91 0.55
N LYS A 66 14.26 -3.34 1.76
CA LYS A 66 15.39 -3.60 2.65
C LYS A 66 15.02 -4.50 3.82
N ALA A 67 15.96 -5.36 4.21
CA ALA A 67 15.94 -6.07 5.49
C ALA A 67 17.37 -6.17 6.03
N GLY A 68 17.55 -6.00 7.34
CA GLY A 68 18.89 -6.01 7.95
C GLY A 68 19.81 -4.88 7.47
N GLY A 69 19.25 -3.80 6.90
CA GLY A 69 20.01 -2.68 6.32
C GLY A 69 20.40 -2.87 4.85
N GLU A 70 20.16 -4.05 4.27
CA GLU A 70 20.51 -4.35 2.88
C GLU A 70 19.27 -4.47 2.00
N THR A 71 19.39 -4.05 0.74
CA THR A 71 18.36 -4.27 -0.28
C THR A 71 18.32 -5.75 -0.66
N LEU A 72 17.13 -6.36 -0.58
CA LEU A 72 16.92 -7.75 -0.92
C LEU A 72 16.24 -7.87 -2.30
N PRO A 73 16.85 -8.56 -3.28
CA PRO A 73 16.28 -8.71 -4.62
C PRO A 73 14.86 -9.31 -4.63
N GLY A 74 14.55 -10.19 -3.67
CA GLY A 74 13.22 -10.77 -3.51
C GLY A 74 12.17 -9.73 -3.11
N LEU A 75 12.52 -8.79 -2.25
CA LEU A 75 11.63 -7.70 -1.85
C LEU A 75 11.46 -6.70 -2.98
N THR A 76 12.54 -6.32 -3.67
CA THR A 76 12.46 -5.43 -4.85
C THR A 76 11.50 -6.00 -5.90
N ARG A 77 11.58 -7.30 -6.21
CA ARG A 77 10.65 -7.97 -7.13
C ARG A 77 9.21 -7.96 -6.61
N ARG A 78 9.00 -8.17 -5.31
CA ARG A 78 7.68 -8.11 -4.68
C ARG A 78 7.06 -6.72 -4.81
N ARG A 79 7.82 -5.64 -4.54
CA ARG A 79 7.32 -4.26 -4.67
C ARG A 79 6.99 -3.91 -6.10
N ALA A 80 7.80 -4.33 -7.06
CA ALA A 80 7.50 -4.15 -8.48
C ALA A 80 6.18 -4.85 -8.88
N ALA A 81 5.91 -6.05 -8.37
CA ALA A 81 4.66 -6.76 -8.63
C ALA A 81 3.44 -6.09 -7.99
N GLU A 82 3.58 -5.56 -6.76
CA GLU A 82 2.51 -4.80 -6.10
C GLU A 82 2.20 -3.49 -6.83
N VAL A 83 3.23 -2.78 -7.31
CA VAL A 83 3.05 -1.60 -8.16
C VAL A 83 2.34 -1.96 -9.48
N ALA A 84 2.78 -3.03 -10.15
CA ALA A 84 2.15 -3.47 -11.39
C ALA A 84 0.67 -3.86 -11.19
N LEU A 85 0.34 -4.47 -10.04
CA LEU A 85 -1.05 -4.72 -9.67
C LEU A 85 -1.82 -3.41 -9.54
N ALA A 86 -1.30 -2.43 -8.78
CA ALA A 86 -1.96 -1.14 -8.58
C ALA A 86 -2.19 -0.35 -9.87
N GLN A 87 -1.28 -0.46 -10.85
CA GLN A 87 -1.41 0.13 -12.19
C GLN A 87 -2.48 -0.54 -13.05
N THR A 88 -2.85 -1.78 -12.74
CA THR A 88 -3.88 -2.49 -13.50
C THR A 88 -5.24 -1.85 -13.22
N ALA A 89 -5.82 -1.20 -14.22
CA ALA A 89 -7.11 -0.53 -14.07
C ALA A 89 -8.23 -1.53 -13.73
N THR A 90 -9.10 -1.13 -12.80
CA THR A 90 -10.32 -1.87 -12.48
C THR A 90 -11.43 -0.88 -12.12
N GLY A 91 -12.66 -1.19 -12.53
CA GLY A 91 -13.85 -0.41 -12.19
C GLY A 91 -14.42 -0.71 -10.81
N VAL A 92 -13.85 -1.67 -10.08
CA VAL A 92 -14.30 -2.05 -8.74
C VAL A 92 -13.63 -1.13 -7.71
N GLY A 93 -14.42 -0.29 -7.05
CA GLY A 93 -13.98 0.47 -5.87
C GLY A 93 -13.83 -0.44 -4.66
N ALA A 94 -12.81 -0.19 -3.82
CA ALA A 94 -12.59 -0.94 -2.58
C ALA A 94 -12.71 -0.07 -1.33
N ILE A 95 -12.16 1.16 -1.36
CA ILE A 95 -12.42 2.16 -0.32
C ILE A 95 -12.76 3.53 -0.94
N PRO A 96 -13.60 4.37 -0.29
CA PRO A 96 -14.21 4.15 1.02
C PRO A 96 -15.18 2.97 1.04
N ALA A 97 -15.15 2.17 2.11
CA ALA A 97 -16.06 1.04 2.27
C ALA A 97 -17.48 1.59 2.42
N CYS A 98 -18.39 1.15 1.55
CA CYS A 98 -19.80 1.54 1.55
C CYS A 98 -20.54 1.04 2.80
#